data_AF-A0A495XXN9-F1
#
_entry.id   AF-A0A495XXN9-F1
#
_cell.length_a   1.000
_cell.length_b   1.000
_cell.length_c   1.000
_cell.angle_alpha   90.00
_cell.angle_beta   90.00
_cell.angle_gamma   90.00
#
_symmetry.space_group_name_H-M   'P 1'
#
loop_
_entity.id
_entity.type
_entity.pdbx_description
1 polymer ?
#
loop_
_entity_poly.entity_id
_entity_poly.type
_entity_poly.pdbx_seq_one_letter_code
_entity_poly.pdbx_strand_id
1 'polypeptide(L)'
;MVIAELEVPFVAAPMAGGPSTPDLVTAVAAAGGLGLLAGGYLSCEGLARDIAGVWDDGTTRFGVNLFVPAGANTARPPATPEHVRARVEAVRAYRERLLPEAGRRGVELPERPVAGDDDWERKLDLVVRERVPLVSFTFGLPGAAVLGELRRAGAVTMVTVTDPDEARAALEAGADTLWVQGPGAGGHRGTLHEDAVPGDLPLDELVARVRALTDVPIVAAGGLGDAATAARAITAGADAVGVGTALLLTPEAGTSLAHRRAVRAGGVTRVTRAFSGRPARSVENEFVRRYDDGAPTAYPEVHHLTVPLRRAAAAVDDPDGVAPWAGTGLAGAREVPAAAVVAAWRDELVAARDARTAAGRPASGGGGTVPSAEGTLDWQPAGERTAWLAPPVAAALSLVPGARAAQIDATLADTAAFCEAYAVAPEASANCVVVEGRRGEEVTRAAVMVLATDRADVNKAVRRHLGVRKISFADQGTVESLTGMQRGGITPVGLPEGWPVLVDRAVASAGPVVVGAGTRGAKLLLDGAELAALPGAVVIDLALPRGDAQGGDDRH
;
A
#
# COMPACT_ATOMS: atom_id res chain seq x y z
N MET A 1 18.78 2.96 0.32
CA MET A 1 19.67 3.23 1.48
C MET A 1 19.71 4.71 1.91
N VAL A 2 19.07 5.65 1.20
CA VAL A 2 19.14 7.10 1.55
C VAL A 2 18.40 7.47 2.85
N ILE A 3 17.22 6.89 3.12
CA ILE A 3 16.38 7.25 4.28
C ILE A 3 16.93 6.69 5.60
N ALA A 4 17.38 5.43 5.60
CA ALA A 4 17.87 4.77 6.82
C ALA A 4 19.19 5.37 7.36
N GLU A 5 19.94 6.07 6.50
CA GLU A 5 21.24 6.67 6.85
C GLU A 5 21.15 8.13 7.30
N LEU A 6 19.95 8.70 7.40
CA LEU A 6 19.80 10.08 7.85
C LEU A 6 20.23 10.24 9.31
N GLU A 7 20.96 11.30 9.62
CA GLU A 7 21.31 11.62 11.01
C GLU A 7 20.03 11.92 11.80
N VAL A 8 19.18 12.76 11.22
CA VAL A 8 17.84 13.09 11.73
C VAL A 8 16.81 12.50 10.77
N PRO A 9 15.85 11.67 11.22
CA PRO A 9 14.86 11.03 10.34
C PRO A 9 13.76 12.03 9.91
N PHE A 10 14.19 13.07 9.20
CA PHE A 10 13.43 14.25 8.80
C PHE A 10 13.68 14.50 7.31
N VAL A 11 12.60 14.51 6.53
CA VAL A 11 12.61 14.76 5.09
C VAL A 11 11.79 16.01 4.81
N ALA A 12 12.41 17.07 4.28
CA ALA A 12 11.66 18.22 3.80
C ALA A 12 10.87 17.84 2.55
N ALA A 13 9.56 18.07 2.61
CA ALA A 13 8.66 17.72 1.53
C ALA A 13 8.93 18.55 0.27
N PRO A 14 8.81 17.95 -0.93
CA PRO A 14 8.81 18.69 -2.18
C PRO A 14 7.50 19.51 -2.27
N MET A 15 7.64 20.82 -2.35
CA MET A 15 6.54 21.79 -2.37
C MET A 15 6.63 22.60 -3.66
N ALA A 16 5.93 22.15 -4.70
CA ALA A 16 5.89 22.80 -6.01
C ALA A 16 5.27 24.21 -5.94
N GLY A 17 5.63 25.06 -6.90
CA GLY A 17 5.16 26.45 -6.97
C GLY A 17 5.98 27.45 -6.16
N GLY A 18 7.22 27.11 -5.83
CA GLY A 18 8.21 28.04 -5.26
C GLY A 18 8.80 27.68 -3.89
N PRO A 19 8.07 27.07 -2.93
CA PRO A 19 8.61 26.89 -1.57
C PRO A 19 9.89 26.05 -1.48
N SER A 20 10.00 24.95 -2.24
CA SER A 20 11.19 24.09 -2.24
C SER A 20 12.32 24.63 -3.11
N THR A 21 13.08 25.58 -2.56
CA THR A 21 14.28 26.17 -3.19
C THR A 21 15.53 25.29 -2.95
N PRO A 22 16.61 25.50 -3.74
CA PRO A 22 17.92 24.92 -3.43
C PRO A 22 18.38 25.24 -2.00
N ASP A 23 18.25 26.49 -1.55
CA ASP A 23 18.63 26.92 -0.20
C ASP A 23 17.90 26.14 0.90
N LEU A 24 16.60 25.87 0.72
CA LEU A 24 15.84 25.07 1.70
C LEU A 24 16.32 23.63 1.73
N VAL A 25 16.60 23.04 0.55
CA VAL A 25 17.12 21.68 0.43
C VAL A 25 18.48 21.55 1.11
N THR A 26 19.40 22.47 0.81
CA THR A 26 20.71 22.58 1.46
C THR A 26 20.58 22.73 2.97
N ALA A 27 19.76 23.67 3.46
CA ALA A 27 19.68 23.98 4.88
C ALA A 27 19.18 22.78 5.70
N VAL A 28 18.24 22.00 5.15
CA VAL A 28 17.74 20.78 5.79
C VAL A 28 18.78 19.66 5.75
N ALA A 29 19.49 19.51 4.62
CA ALA A 29 20.56 18.52 4.48
C ALA A 29 21.73 18.79 5.45
N ALA A 30 22.17 20.05 5.55
CA ALA A 30 23.23 20.47 6.47
C ALA A 30 22.85 20.26 7.95
N ALA A 31 21.55 20.26 8.27
CA ALA A 31 21.03 19.98 9.61
C ALA A 31 20.85 18.48 9.91
N GLY A 32 21.25 17.60 8.99
CA GLY A 32 21.22 16.14 9.15
C GLY A 32 19.96 15.46 8.61
N GLY A 33 19.04 16.22 8.00
CA GLY A 33 17.86 15.69 7.32
C GLY A 33 18.08 15.44 5.82
N LEU A 34 16.99 15.30 5.07
CA LEU A 34 17.00 15.19 3.60
C LEU A 34 16.11 16.26 2.98
N GLY A 35 16.65 17.05 2.05
CA GLY A 35 15.86 18.01 1.26
C GLY A 35 15.41 17.43 -0.09
N LEU A 36 14.17 17.75 -0.51
CA LEU A 36 13.67 17.42 -1.85
C LEU A 36 13.32 18.69 -2.64
N LEU A 37 13.88 18.81 -3.85
CA LEU A 37 13.43 19.77 -4.85
C LEU A 37 12.08 19.32 -5.45
N ALA A 38 11.26 20.27 -5.86
CA ALA A 38 9.99 20.00 -6.52
C ALA A 38 10.08 20.34 -8.01
N GLY A 39 10.15 19.31 -8.87
CA GLY A 39 10.16 19.47 -10.32
C GLY A 39 8.80 19.82 -10.92
N GLY A 40 7.71 19.60 -10.17
CA GLY A 40 6.35 19.93 -10.61
C GLY A 40 6.20 21.40 -11.00
N TYR A 41 5.61 21.66 -12.17
CA TYR A 41 5.39 22.99 -12.77
C TYR A 41 6.65 23.74 -13.24
N LEU A 42 7.85 23.28 -12.89
CA LEU A 42 9.09 23.82 -13.46
C LEU A 42 9.25 23.32 -14.89
N SER A 43 9.89 24.11 -15.75
CA SER A 43 10.43 23.55 -17.00
C SER A 43 11.62 22.65 -16.67
N CYS A 44 11.99 21.77 -17.60
CA CYS A 44 13.21 20.97 -17.48
C CYS A 44 14.46 21.85 -17.21
N GLU A 45 14.60 23.01 -17.87
CA GLU A 45 15.70 23.96 -17.63
C GLU A 45 15.65 24.61 -16.25
N GLY A 46 14.45 24.90 -15.76
CA GLY A 46 14.25 25.40 -14.40
C GLY A 46 14.74 24.40 -13.36
N LEU A 47 14.29 23.14 -13.48
CA LEU A 47 14.72 22.06 -12.62
C LEU A 47 16.24 21.80 -12.70
N ALA A 48 16.82 21.86 -13.90
CA ALA A 48 18.27 21.70 -14.08
C ALA A 48 19.06 22.79 -13.33
N ARG A 49 18.58 24.03 -13.33
CA ARG A 49 19.19 25.13 -12.56
C ARG A 49 19.12 24.85 -11.06
N ASP A 50 17.98 24.38 -10.56
CA ASP A 50 17.80 24.12 -9.13
C ASP A 50 18.67 22.95 -8.68
N ILE A 51 18.77 21.88 -9.49
CA ILE A 51 19.70 20.75 -9.25
C ILE A 51 21.15 21.24 -9.18
N ALA A 52 21.57 22.07 -10.15
CA ALA A 52 22.92 22.64 -10.15
C ALA A 52 23.18 23.49 -8.90
N GLY A 53 22.20 24.29 -8.46
CA GLY A 53 22.32 25.09 -7.25
C GLY A 53 22.57 24.25 -5.99
N VAL A 54 21.92 23.08 -5.86
CA VAL A 54 22.17 22.17 -4.73
C VAL A 54 23.56 21.52 -4.81
N TRP A 55 24.02 21.16 -6.01
CA TRP A 55 25.36 20.61 -6.21
C TRP A 55 26.48 21.63 -5.95
N ASP A 56 26.30 22.87 -6.42
CA ASP A 56 27.28 23.96 -6.29
C ASP A 56 27.52 24.35 -4.82
N ASP A 57 26.50 24.17 -3.98
CA ASP A 57 26.59 24.33 -2.53
C ASP A 57 27.31 23.14 -1.83
N GLY A 58 27.55 22.04 -2.55
CA GLY A 58 28.25 20.86 -2.07
C GLY A 58 27.36 19.83 -1.38
N THR A 59 26.04 19.97 -1.47
CA THR A 59 25.08 19.03 -0.88
C THR A 59 25.04 17.73 -1.69
N THR A 60 25.56 16.64 -1.13
CA THR A 60 25.70 15.38 -1.87
C THR A 60 24.50 14.43 -1.80
N ARG A 61 23.50 14.73 -0.94
CA ARG A 61 22.33 13.89 -0.68
C ARG A 61 21.08 14.76 -0.67
N PHE A 62 20.29 14.67 -1.73
CA PHE A 62 18.98 15.30 -1.86
C PHE A 62 18.11 14.46 -2.79
N GLY A 63 16.83 14.82 -2.90
CA GLY A 63 15.93 14.21 -3.87
C GLY A 63 15.28 15.21 -4.81
N VAL A 64 14.71 14.70 -5.90
CA VAL A 64 13.85 15.45 -6.83
C VAL A 64 12.50 14.77 -6.90
N ASN A 65 11.42 15.55 -6.79
CA ASN A 65 10.05 15.09 -6.99
C ASN A 65 9.53 15.41 -8.39
N LEU A 66 8.89 14.43 -9.02
CA LEU A 66 8.26 14.55 -10.33
C LEU A 66 6.77 14.18 -10.23
N PHE A 67 5.94 14.90 -10.97
CA PHE A 67 4.53 14.54 -11.13
C PHE A 67 4.37 13.51 -12.24
N VAL A 68 3.65 12.43 -11.96
CA VAL A 68 3.39 11.38 -12.94
C VAL A 68 2.23 11.84 -13.83
N PRO A 69 2.45 12.07 -15.14
CA PRO A 69 1.38 12.48 -16.04
C PRO A 69 0.42 11.32 -16.32
N ALA A 70 -0.79 11.66 -16.78
CA ALA A 70 -1.83 10.68 -17.07
C ALA A 70 -1.38 9.55 -18.02
N GLY A 71 -0.52 9.86 -19.00
CA GLY A 71 -0.02 8.87 -19.97
C GLY A 71 1.04 7.91 -19.42
N ALA A 72 1.69 8.27 -18.31
CA ALA A 72 2.72 7.44 -17.65
C ALA A 72 2.22 6.74 -16.38
N ASN A 73 0.98 7.02 -15.97
CA ASN A 73 0.39 6.49 -14.74
C ASN A 73 -0.24 5.11 -14.98
N THR A 74 0.46 4.04 -14.57
CA THR A 74 0.03 2.65 -14.79
C THR A 74 -1.12 2.21 -13.91
N ALA A 75 -1.41 2.94 -12.83
CA ALA A 75 -2.58 2.64 -12.01
C ALA A 75 -3.88 3.07 -12.71
N ARG A 76 -3.81 3.98 -13.69
CA ARG A 76 -4.99 4.62 -14.29
C ARG A 76 -5.45 3.86 -15.52
N PRO A 77 -6.73 3.48 -15.63
CA PRO A 77 -7.26 2.96 -16.88
C PRO A 77 -7.24 4.05 -17.98
N PRO A 78 -7.07 3.67 -19.26
CA PRO A 78 -7.18 4.61 -20.37
C PRO A 78 -8.52 5.35 -20.36
N ALA A 79 -8.48 6.66 -20.57
CA ALA A 79 -9.71 7.45 -20.65
C ALA A 79 -10.51 7.10 -21.91
N THR A 80 -11.83 6.91 -21.76
CA THR A 80 -12.73 6.73 -22.90
C THR A 80 -13.00 8.07 -23.59
N PRO A 81 -13.41 8.09 -24.88
CA PRO A 81 -13.81 9.32 -25.55
C PRO A 81 -14.93 10.07 -24.81
N GLU A 82 -15.85 9.36 -24.16
CA GLU A 82 -16.92 9.91 -23.34
C GLU A 82 -16.37 10.64 -22.10
N HIS A 83 -15.43 10.01 -21.38
CA HIS A 83 -14.77 10.62 -20.23
C HIS A 83 -14.02 11.90 -20.62
N VAL A 84 -13.31 11.88 -21.77
CA VAL A 84 -12.60 13.06 -22.27
C VAL A 84 -13.58 14.19 -22.60
N ARG A 85 -14.70 13.90 -23.28
CA ARG A 85 -15.73 14.91 -23.60
C ARG A 85 -16.34 15.52 -22.33
N ALA A 86 -16.76 14.68 -21.38
CA ALA A 86 -17.34 15.13 -20.12
C ALA A 86 -16.37 16.02 -19.33
N ARG A 87 -15.08 15.65 -19.30
CA ARG A 87 -14.03 16.46 -18.66
C ARG A 87 -13.89 17.84 -19.30
N VAL A 88 -13.84 17.91 -20.63
CA VAL A 88 -13.72 19.19 -21.36
C VAL A 88 -14.93 20.09 -21.09
N GLU A 89 -16.14 19.54 -21.08
CA GLU A 89 -17.36 20.27 -20.76
C GLU A 89 -17.36 20.79 -19.32
N ALA A 90 -16.94 19.96 -18.37
CA ALA A 90 -16.83 20.34 -16.97
C ALA A 90 -15.83 21.49 -16.75
N VAL A 91 -14.67 21.45 -17.41
CA VAL A 91 -13.67 22.54 -17.36
C VAL A 91 -14.22 23.82 -17.99
N ARG A 92 -14.96 23.74 -19.10
CA ARG A 92 -15.61 24.90 -19.73
C ARG A 92 -16.66 25.51 -18.81
N ALA A 93 -17.52 24.70 -18.20
CA ALA A 93 -18.52 25.16 -17.24
C ALA A 93 -17.86 25.86 -16.03
N TYR A 94 -16.74 25.30 -15.54
CA TYR A 94 -15.98 25.92 -14.46
C TYR A 94 -15.31 27.24 -14.86
N ARG A 95 -14.77 27.33 -16.08
CA ARG A 95 -14.25 28.58 -16.65
C ARG A 95 -15.29 29.69 -16.63
N GLU A 96 -16.51 29.41 -17.10
CA GLU A 96 -17.59 30.42 -17.10
C GLU A 96 -17.90 30.95 -15.69
N ARG A 97 -17.83 30.08 -14.67
CA ARG A 97 -17.99 30.49 -13.26
C ARG A 97 -16.85 31.36 -12.74
N LEU A 98 -15.64 31.22 -13.30
CA LEU A 98 -14.47 32.00 -12.92
C LEU A 98 -14.36 33.34 -13.66
N LEU A 99 -15.09 33.55 -14.77
CA LEU A 99 -15.04 34.80 -15.54
C LEU A 99 -15.30 36.07 -14.72
N PRO A 100 -16.25 36.11 -13.76
CA PRO A 100 -16.42 37.29 -12.92
C PRO A 100 -15.20 37.60 -12.04
N GLU A 101 -14.49 36.58 -11.56
CA GLU A 101 -13.23 36.77 -10.80
C GLU A 101 -12.11 37.27 -11.72
N ALA A 102 -12.03 36.72 -12.94
CA ALA A 102 -11.09 37.17 -13.96
C ALA A 102 -11.29 38.65 -14.30
N GLY A 103 -12.55 39.08 -14.48
CA GLY A 103 -12.93 40.47 -14.67
C GLY A 103 -12.55 41.36 -13.48
N ARG A 104 -12.79 40.91 -12.24
CA ARG A 104 -12.36 41.63 -11.02
C ARG A 104 -10.85 41.83 -10.96
N ARG A 105 -10.08 40.83 -11.38
CA ARG A 105 -8.61 40.84 -11.34
C ARG A 105 -7.94 41.41 -12.60
N GLY A 106 -8.73 41.77 -13.63
CA GLY A 106 -8.20 42.31 -14.88
C GLY A 106 -7.32 41.31 -15.65
N VAL A 107 -7.63 40.01 -15.58
CA VAL A 107 -6.88 38.96 -16.29
C VAL A 107 -7.78 38.16 -17.23
N GLU A 108 -7.17 37.56 -18.24
CA GLU A 108 -7.83 36.64 -19.15
C GLU A 108 -7.59 35.19 -18.74
N LEU A 109 -8.63 34.36 -18.86
CA LEU A 109 -8.55 32.92 -18.64
C LEU A 109 -8.32 32.19 -19.97
N PRO A 110 -7.49 31.14 -20.01
CA PRO A 110 -7.32 30.31 -21.20
C PRO A 110 -8.66 29.90 -21.81
N GLU A 111 -8.82 30.04 -23.12
CA GLU A 111 -10.07 29.69 -23.82
C GLU A 111 -10.27 28.16 -23.92
N ARG A 112 -9.17 27.42 -23.98
CA ARG A 112 -9.18 25.96 -24.11
C ARG A 112 -8.50 25.33 -22.89
N PRO A 113 -8.98 24.14 -22.45
CA PRO A 113 -8.26 23.37 -21.44
C PRO A 113 -6.82 23.10 -21.89
N VAL A 114 -5.87 23.42 -21.03
CA VAL A 114 -4.45 23.13 -21.26
C VAL A 114 -4.13 21.83 -20.53
N ALA A 115 -3.76 20.82 -21.29
CA ALA A 115 -3.15 19.61 -20.76
C ALA A 115 -1.63 19.67 -20.95
N GLY A 116 -0.90 18.83 -20.22
CA GLY A 116 0.55 18.70 -20.35
C GLY A 116 1.03 17.49 -19.58
N ASP A 117 2.23 17.03 -19.93
CA ASP A 117 2.93 15.94 -19.25
C ASP A 117 3.96 16.46 -18.22
N ASP A 118 4.03 17.79 -18.03
CA ASP A 118 5.00 18.44 -17.15
C ASP A 118 6.46 18.16 -17.54
N ASP A 119 6.77 18.11 -18.85
CA ASP A 119 8.11 17.80 -19.38
C ASP A 119 8.64 16.41 -18.96
N TRP A 120 7.74 15.45 -18.74
CA TRP A 120 8.03 14.14 -18.13
C TRP A 120 9.31 13.45 -18.62
N GLU A 121 9.39 13.13 -19.92
CA GLU A 121 10.54 12.42 -20.48
C GLU A 121 11.83 13.23 -20.32
N ARG A 122 11.78 14.54 -20.58
CA ARG A 122 12.93 15.43 -20.46
C ARG A 122 13.43 15.54 -19.02
N LYS A 123 12.51 15.50 -18.04
CA LYS A 123 12.85 15.53 -16.61
C LYS A 123 13.38 14.18 -16.13
N LEU A 124 12.88 13.06 -16.64
CA LEU A 124 13.46 11.73 -16.38
C LEU A 124 14.90 11.64 -16.89
N ASP A 125 15.13 12.02 -18.14
CA ASP A 125 16.47 12.09 -18.74
C ASP A 125 17.42 12.97 -17.92
N LEU A 126 16.92 14.12 -17.45
CA LEU A 126 17.67 15.04 -16.62
C LEU A 126 18.09 14.37 -15.29
N VAL A 127 17.16 13.81 -14.53
CA VAL A 127 17.51 13.23 -13.21
C VAL A 127 18.42 12.01 -13.32
N VAL A 128 18.32 11.24 -14.42
CA VAL A 128 19.25 10.15 -14.75
C VAL A 128 20.64 10.71 -15.08
N ARG A 129 20.72 11.70 -15.97
CA ARG A 129 21.99 12.31 -16.39
C ARG A 129 22.74 12.97 -15.23
N GLU A 130 22.02 13.73 -14.41
CA GLU A 130 22.58 14.40 -13.22
C GLU A 130 22.78 13.45 -12.03
N ARG A 131 22.41 12.17 -12.17
CA ARG A 131 22.55 11.11 -11.15
C ARG A 131 21.98 11.51 -9.80
N VAL A 132 20.76 12.06 -9.82
CA VAL A 132 20.07 12.51 -8.61
C VAL A 132 19.94 11.32 -7.61
N PRO A 133 20.32 11.47 -6.33
CA PRO A 133 20.36 10.35 -5.38
C PRO A 133 19.02 9.71 -5.08
N LEU A 134 17.95 10.51 -5.08
CA LEU A 134 16.59 10.05 -4.83
C LEU A 134 15.60 10.72 -5.79
N VAL A 135 14.76 9.94 -6.44
CA VAL A 135 13.68 10.46 -7.29
C VAL A 135 12.34 10.00 -6.73
N SER A 136 11.48 10.96 -6.45
CA SER A 136 10.16 10.72 -5.89
C SER A 136 9.04 11.04 -6.87
N PHE A 137 7.92 10.33 -6.74
CA PHE A 137 6.78 10.44 -7.62
C PHE A 137 5.49 10.71 -6.85
N THR A 138 4.66 11.58 -7.42
CA THR A 138 3.35 11.91 -6.88
C THR A 138 2.32 11.99 -8.03
N PHE A 139 1.03 11.82 -7.71
CA PHE A 139 -0.13 11.85 -8.62
C PHE A 139 -0.40 10.60 -9.44
N GLY A 140 0.47 9.62 -9.39
CA GLY A 140 0.33 8.36 -10.12
C GLY A 140 1.47 7.41 -9.81
N LEU A 141 1.38 6.22 -10.41
CA LEU A 141 2.38 5.17 -10.31
C LEU A 141 3.12 5.09 -11.65
N PRO A 142 4.43 5.43 -11.73
CA PRO A 142 5.19 5.18 -12.94
C PRO A 142 5.38 3.66 -13.13
N GLY A 143 5.52 3.21 -14.37
CA GLY A 143 5.72 1.79 -14.66
C GLY A 143 7.06 1.26 -14.16
N ALA A 144 7.14 -0.06 -13.95
CA ALA A 144 8.34 -0.75 -13.47
C ALA A 144 9.59 -0.49 -14.32
N ALA A 145 9.43 -0.22 -15.63
CA ALA A 145 10.53 0.16 -16.52
C ALA A 145 11.21 1.47 -16.10
N VAL A 146 10.41 2.50 -15.75
CA VAL A 146 10.90 3.81 -15.30
C VAL A 146 11.61 3.67 -13.96
N LEU A 147 11.00 2.95 -13.01
CA LEU A 147 11.61 2.70 -11.69
C LEU A 147 12.92 1.91 -11.82
N GLY A 148 12.95 0.89 -12.68
CA GLY A 148 14.13 0.09 -12.96
C GLY A 148 15.25 0.89 -13.65
N GLU A 149 14.92 1.86 -14.50
CA GLU A 149 15.89 2.76 -15.12
C GLU A 149 16.58 3.68 -14.12
N LEU A 150 15.81 4.33 -13.26
CA LEU A 150 16.33 5.18 -12.20
C LEU A 150 17.23 4.40 -11.24
N ARG A 151 16.82 3.18 -10.89
CA ARG A 151 17.63 2.26 -10.09
C ARG A 151 18.96 1.94 -10.77
N ARG A 152 18.96 1.65 -12.09
CA ARG A 152 20.19 1.42 -12.87
C ARG A 152 21.10 2.64 -12.92
N ALA A 153 20.53 3.85 -12.89
CA ALA A 153 21.28 5.11 -12.79
C ALA A 153 21.85 5.37 -11.37
N GLY A 154 21.42 4.58 -10.38
CA GLY A 154 21.84 4.68 -8.98
C GLY A 154 20.90 5.49 -8.08
N ALA A 155 19.73 5.91 -8.57
CA ALA A 155 18.75 6.63 -7.79
C ALA A 155 17.90 5.67 -6.94
N VAL A 156 17.60 6.06 -5.71
CA VAL A 156 16.53 5.45 -4.90
C VAL A 156 15.20 6.00 -5.36
N THR A 157 14.23 5.14 -5.63
CA THR A 157 12.88 5.56 -6.05
C THR A 157 11.93 5.67 -4.85
N MET A 158 11.11 6.72 -4.81
CA MET A 158 10.09 6.89 -3.77
C MET A 158 8.72 7.19 -4.39
N VAL A 159 7.68 6.47 -3.99
CA VAL A 159 6.31 6.69 -4.52
C VAL A 159 5.39 7.16 -3.40
N THR A 160 4.63 8.23 -3.65
CA THR A 160 3.56 8.68 -2.75
C THR A 160 2.38 7.71 -2.80
N VAL A 161 1.92 7.28 -1.63
CA VAL A 161 0.76 6.40 -1.45
C VAL A 161 -0.12 6.94 -0.32
N THR A 162 -1.42 6.74 -0.43
CA THR A 162 -2.43 7.30 0.50
C THR A 162 -3.26 6.25 1.21
N ASP A 163 -3.15 4.99 0.81
CA ASP A 163 -3.79 3.83 1.43
C ASP A 163 -2.93 2.56 1.26
N PRO A 164 -3.28 1.45 1.94
CA PRO A 164 -2.57 0.16 1.81
C PRO A 164 -2.60 -0.46 0.40
N ASP A 165 -3.62 -0.22 -0.42
CA ASP A 165 -3.73 -0.82 -1.75
C ASP A 165 -2.80 -0.10 -2.74
N GLU A 166 -2.73 1.24 -2.67
CA GLU A 166 -1.73 2.04 -3.37
C GLU A 166 -0.31 1.66 -2.95
N ALA A 167 -0.09 1.34 -1.67
CA ALA A 167 1.19 0.83 -1.18
C ALA A 167 1.57 -0.50 -1.82
N ARG A 168 0.65 -1.48 -1.90
CA ARG A 168 0.90 -2.76 -2.60
C ARG A 168 1.24 -2.54 -4.06
N ALA A 169 0.46 -1.72 -4.77
CA ALA A 169 0.72 -1.42 -6.17
C ALA A 169 2.10 -0.78 -6.39
N ALA A 170 2.51 0.14 -5.52
CA ALA A 170 3.84 0.75 -5.58
C ALA A 170 4.98 -0.25 -5.32
N LEU A 171 4.79 -1.18 -4.38
CA LEU A 171 5.74 -2.25 -4.09
C LEU A 171 5.88 -3.24 -5.24
N GLU A 172 4.76 -3.66 -5.82
CA GLU A 172 4.72 -4.55 -6.99
C GLU A 172 5.40 -3.92 -8.22
N ALA A 173 5.25 -2.60 -8.40
CA ALA A 173 5.96 -1.85 -9.42
C ALA A 173 7.48 -1.73 -9.15
N GLY A 174 7.92 -2.03 -7.93
CA GLY A 174 9.33 -2.01 -7.53
C GLY A 174 9.80 -0.66 -6.96
N ALA A 175 8.95 0.07 -6.25
CA ALA A 175 9.37 1.26 -5.50
C ALA A 175 10.35 0.88 -4.37
N ASP A 176 11.44 1.65 -4.22
CA ASP A 176 12.43 1.40 -3.15
C ASP A 176 12.06 2.04 -1.81
N THR A 177 11.11 2.96 -1.80
CA THR A 177 10.69 3.73 -0.62
C THR A 177 9.24 4.19 -0.83
N LEU A 178 8.45 4.24 0.25
CA LEU A 178 7.08 4.73 0.21
C LEU A 178 6.97 6.05 0.97
N TRP A 179 6.38 7.06 0.33
CA TRP A 179 5.93 8.28 0.99
C TRP A 179 4.45 8.10 1.37
N VAL A 180 4.19 7.78 2.63
CA VAL A 180 2.85 7.48 3.15
C VAL A 180 2.18 8.78 3.57
N GLN A 181 1.19 9.23 2.79
CA GLN A 181 0.58 10.55 2.93
C GLN A 181 -0.81 10.49 3.59
N GLY A 182 -0.86 10.75 4.90
CA GLY A 182 -2.09 10.81 5.68
C GLY A 182 -2.99 12.03 5.37
N PRO A 183 -4.25 12.03 5.87
CA PRO A 183 -5.27 13.02 5.54
C PRO A 183 -4.96 14.44 6.04
N GLY A 184 -4.07 14.58 7.02
CA GLY A 184 -3.60 15.86 7.55
C GLY A 184 -2.60 16.59 6.65
N ALA A 185 -2.13 15.97 5.56
CA ALA A 185 -1.14 16.57 4.67
C ALA A 185 -1.65 17.82 3.95
N GLY A 186 -0.77 18.82 3.84
CA GLY A 186 -1.00 20.05 3.07
C GLY A 186 -0.75 19.85 1.58
N GLY A 187 -1.35 20.71 0.75
CA GLY A 187 -1.23 20.61 -0.71
C GLY A 187 -1.99 19.40 -1.25
N HIS A 188 -1.64 18.98 -2.46
CA HIS A 188 -2.38 17.91 -3.15
C HIS A 188 -2.36 16.58 -2.40
N ARG A 189 -3.51 15.91 -2.41
CA ARG A 189 -3.62 14.49 -2.11
C ARG A 189 -2.95 13.72 -3.24
N GLY A 190 -1.97 12.93 -2.86
CA GLY A 190 -1.10 12.15 -3.73
C GLY A 190 -1.66 10.79 -4.11
N THR A 191 -2.99 10.62 -4.07
CA THR A 191 -3.69 9.43 -4.57
C THR A 191 -3.16 9.04 -5.94
N LEU A 192 -3.24 7.78 -6.34
CA LEU A 192 -2.79 7.38 -7.68
C LEU A 192 -3.76 7.87 -8.77
N HIS A 193 -5.00 8.22 -8.39
CA HIS A 193 -6.02 8.81 -9.28
C HIS A 193 -6.61 10.10 -8.73
N GLU A 194 -6.87 11.06 -9.60
CA GLU A 194 -7.52 12.33 -9.26
C GLU A 194 -8.99 12.16 -8.82
N ASP A 195 -9.65 11.11 -9.32
CA ASP A 195 -11.04 10.74 -8.98
C ASP A 195 -11.13 9.94 -7.68
N ALA A 196 -10.02 9.43 -7.15
CA ALA A 196 -10.02 8.69 -5.90
C ALA A 196 -10.47 9.59 -4.75
N VAL A 197 -11.33 9.05 -3.89
CA VAL A 197 -11.72 9.70 -2.65
C VAL A 197 -10.55 9.53 -1.67
N PRO A 198 -9.91 10.62 -1.22
CA PRO A 198 -8.79 10.49 -0.29
C PRO A 198 -9.27 9.87 1.02
N GLY A 199 -8.58 8.82 1.49
CA GLY A 199 -8.89 8.18 2.77
C GLY A 199 -8.75 9.12 3.96
N ASP A 200 -9.42 8.77 5.06
CA ASP A 200 -9.47 9.51 6.32
C ASP A 200 -8.74 8.81 7.48
N LEU A 201 -8.07 7.68 7.21
CA LEU A 201 -7.26 6.95 8.19
C LEU A 201 -6.22 7.87 8.85
N PRO A 202 -6.16 7.93 10.19
CA PRO A 202 -5.10 8.64 10.91
C PRO A 202 -3.70 8.23 10.43
N LEU A 203 -2.75 9.17 10.40
CA LEU A 203 -1.42 8.94 9.81
C LEU A 203 -0.69 7.76 10.47
N ASP A 204 -0.71 7.67 11.80
CA ASP A 204 -0.09 6.59 12.54
C ASP A 204 -0.71 5.22 12.24
N GLU A 205 -2.03 5.15 12.12
CA GLU A 205 -2.72 3.93 11.71
C GLU A 205 -2.39 3.55 10.26
N LEU A 206 -2.40 4.52 9.33
CA LEU A 206 -2.04 4.29 7.95
C LEU A 206 -0.59 3.79 7.83
N VAL A 207 0.36 4.40 8.55
CA VAL A 207 1.75 3.97 8.60
C VAL A 207 1.87 2.55 9.14
N ALA A 208 1.19 2.22 10.25
CA ALA A 208 1.22 0.87 10.82
C ALA A 208 0.67 -0.17 9.83
N ARG A 209 -0.43 0.13 9.13
CA ARG A 209 -1.00 -0.74 8.10
C ARG A 209 -0.05 -0.93 6.91
N VAL A 210 0.58 0.13 6.41
CA VAL A 210 1.55 0.01 5.30
C VAL A 210 2.81 -0.73 5.76
N ARG A 211 3.29 -0.47 6.97
CA ARG A 211 4.46 -1.14 7.56
C ARG A 211 4.27 -2.65 7.69
N ALA A 212 3.04 -3.11 7.90
CA ALA A 212 2.73 -4.55 7.93
C ALA A 212 2.95 -5.25 6.57
N LEU A 213 2.92 -4.51 5.46
CA LEU A 213 3.00 -5.06 4.10
C LEU A 213 4.43 -5.25 3.59
N THR A 214 5.40 -4.52 4.13
CA THR A 214 6.71 -4.38 3.47
C THR A 214 7.78 -3.95 4.42
N ASP A 215 9.04 -4.32 4.14
CA ASP A 215 10.25 -3.85 4.80
C ASP A 215 10.92 -2.63 4.13
N VAL A 216 10.40 -2.17 2.98
CA VAL A 216 10.97 -0.98 2.34
C VAL A 216 10.81 0.25 3.24
N PRO A 217 11.74 1.21 3.19
CA PRO A 217 11.66 2.43 3.99
C PRO A 217 10.35 3.20 3.80
N ILE A 218 9.78 3.68 4.91
CA ILE A 218 8.56 4.50 4.93
C ILE A 218 8.87 5.91 5.42
N VAL A 219 8.47 6.90 4.62
CA VAL A 219 8.42 8.32 5.01
C VAL A 219 6.97 8.70 5.32
N ALA A 220 6.64 8.94 6.59
CA ALA A 220 5.29 9.31 7.00
C ALA A 220 5.06 10.81 6.91
N ALA A 221 4.02 11.23 6.19
CA ALA A 221 3.75 12.64 5.94
C ALA A 221 2.28 13.00 6.19
N GLY A 222 2.06 14.11 6.90
CA GLY A 222 0.76 14.77 6.99
C GLY A 222 0.36 15.17 8.41
N GLY A 223 -0.01 16.44 8.58
CA GLY A 223 -0.46 16.95 9.89
C GLY A 223 0.63 17.10 10.96
N LEU A 224 1.90 16.90 10.61
CA LEU A 224 3.03 16.99 11.53
C LEU A 224 3.34 18.45 11.84
N GLY A 225 2.88 18.94 12.99
CA GLY A 225 3.10 20.31 13.47
C GLY A 225 4.21 20.45 14.52
N ASP A 226 4.61 19.35 15.17
CA ASP A 226 5.60 19.33 16.23
C ASP A 226 6.34 17.98 16.29
N ALA A 227 7.41 17.97 17.09
CA ALA A 227 8.29 16.81 17.30
C ALA A 227 7.53 15.61 17.87
N ALA A 228 6.62 15.83 18.83
CA ALA A 228 5.86 14.76 19.47
C ALA A 228 4.93 14.02 18.50
N THR A 229 4.21 14.77 17.66
CA THR A 229 3.35 14.20 16.61
C THR A 229 4.19 13.46 15.56
N ALA A 230 5.35 14.00 15.22
CA ALA A 230 6.28 13.36 14.29
C ALA A 230 6.89 12.07 14.86
N ALA A 231 7.29 12.06 16.13
CA ALA A 231 7.81 10.89 16.84
C ALA A 231 6.77 9.76 16.91
N ARG A 232 5.49 10.07 17.08
CA ARG A 232 4.41 9.06 17.01
C ARG A 232 4.38 8.32 15.67
N ALA A 233 4.60 9.01 14.55
CA ALA A 233 4.63 8.38 13.24
C ALA A 233 5.84 7.44 13.09
N ILE A 234 7.01 7.82 13.62
CA ILE A 234 8.19 6.94 13.68
C ILE A 234 7.88 5.69 14.52
N THR A 235 7.32 5.87 15.72
CA THR A 235 6.91 4.77 16.60
C THR A 235 5.89 3.84 15.94
N ALA A 236 4.99 4.38 15.11
CA ALA A 236 4.00 3.59 14.37
C ALA A 236 4.60 2.73 13.24
N GLY A 237 5.86 2.98 12.86
CA GLY A 237 6.57 2.16 11.87
C GLY A 237 7.30 2.92 10.78
N ALA A 238 7.26 4.26 10.78
CA ALA A 238 8.00 5.05 9.80
C ALA A 238 9.50 5.08 10.08
N ASP A 239 10.30 5.16 9.03
CA ASP A 239 11.75 5.32 9.09
C ASP A 239 12.17 6.79 9.09
N ALA A 240 11.34 7.66 8.52
CA ALA A 240 11.46 9.10 8.59
C ALA A 240 10.10 9.80 8.51
N VAL A 241 10.08 11.10 8.81
CA VAL A 241 8.89 11.95 8.63
C VAL A 241 9.05 12.93 7.47
N GLY A 242 7.98 13.12 6.70
CA GLY A 242 7.88 14.08 5.61
C GLY A 242 7.23 15.39 6.08
N VAL A 243 7.98 16.49 6.05
CA VAL A 243 7.60 17.77 6.65
C VAL A 243 7.52 18.87 5.60
N GLY A 244 6.30 19.38 5.38
CA GLY A 244 6.06 20.49 4.44
C GLY A 244 5.66 21.78 5.18
N THR A 245 4.48 21.79 5.78
CA THR A 245 3.86 23.00 6.35
C THR A 245 4.71 23.73 7.39
N ALA A 246 5.44 22.99 8.24
CA ALA A 246 6.32 23.60 9.25
C ALA A 246 7.48 24.41 8.62
N LEU A 247 7.86 24.11 7.38
CA LEU A 247 8.95 24.77 6.65
C LEU A 247 8.49 25.98 5.82
N LEU A 248 7.18 26.20 5.64
CA LEU A 248 6.66 27.24 4.73
C LEU A 248 7.05 28.67 5.13
N LEU A 249 7.35 28.91 6.41
CA LEU A 249 7.71 30.22 6.95
C LEU A 249 9.22 30.40 7.16
N THR A 250 10.05 29.38 6.92
CA THR A 250 11.50 29.50 7.08
C THR A 250 12.06 30.48 6.04
N PRO A 251 13.15 31.22 6.31
CA PRO A 251 13.69 32.21 5.38
C PRO A 251 14.17 31.60 4.06
N GLU A 252 14.58 30.33 4.05
CA GLU A 252 15.07 29.62 2.87
C GLU A 252 13.93 29.25 1.91
N ALA A 253 12.71 29.07 2.41
CA ALA A 253 11.58 28.68 1.59
C ALA A 253 11.14 29.82 0.65
N GLY A 254 10.99 29.50 -0.64
CA GLY A 254 10.50 30.43 -1.69
C GLY A 254 9.00 30.72 -1.63
N THR A 255 8.36 30.54 -0.47
CA THR A 255 6.95 30.78 -0.24
C THR A 255 6.60 32.26 -0.46
N SER A 256 5.67 32.53 -1.39
CA SER A 256 5.20 33.89 -1.69
C SER A 256 4.67 34.61 -0.45
N LEU A 257 4.73 35.95 -0.46
CA LEU A 257 4.27 36.76 0.68
C LEU A 257 2.76 36.58 0.97
N ALA A 258 1.92 36.48 -0.06
CA ALA A 258 0.50 36.15 0.08
C ALA A 258 0.28 34.80 0.81
N HIS A 259 1.02 33.76 0.41
CA HIS A 259 0.93 32.45 1.05
C HIS A 259 1.46 32.48 2.49
N ARG A 260 2.59 33.17 2.75
CA ARG A 260 3.10 33.39 4.12
C ARG A 260 2.08 34.12 5.00
N ARG A 261 1.37 35.14 4.49
CA ARG A 261 0.30 35.84 5.20
C ARG A 261 -0.84 34.89 5.58
N ALA A 262 -1.29 34.06 4.66
CA ALA A 262 -2.32 33.06 4.93
C ALA A 262 -1.88 32.04 6.00
N VAL A 263 -0.64 31.55 5.93
CA VAL A 263 -0.08 30.61 6.91
C VAL A 263 0.02 31.25 8.30
N ARG A 264 0.51 32.50 8.39
CA ARG A 264 0.60 33.27 9.64
C ARG A 264 -0.75 33.56 10.27
N ALA A 265 -1.75 33.89 9.44
CA ALA A 265 -3.11 34.13 9.90
C ALA A 265 -3.74 32.87 10.53
N GLY A 266 -3.25 31.68 10.14
CA GLY A 266 -3.76 30.42 10.65
C GLY A 266 -5.16 30.11 10.12
N GLY A 267 -5.93 29.36 10.90
CA GLY A 267 -7.33 29.05 10.60
C GLY A 267 -7.56 27.58 10.19
N VAL A 268 -8.76 27.33 9.69
CA VAL A 268 -9.20 25.98 9.29
C VAL A 268 -8.61 25.64 7.93
N THR A 269 -8.04 24.43 7.81
CA THR A 269 -7.64 23.89 6.52
C THR A 269 -8.69 22.91 5.99
N ARG A 270 -8.93 22.92 4.68
CA ARG A 270 -9.88 22.02 4.01
C ARG A 270 -9.30 21.48 2.71
N VAL A 271 -9.74 20.28 2.34
CA VAL A 271 -9.45 19.70 1.03
C VAL A 271 -10.39 20.33 0.01
N THR A 272 -9.83 20.88 -1.07
CA THR A 272 -10.55 21.58 -2.14
C THR A 272 -10.05 21.13 -3.50
N ARG A 273 -10.88 21.25 -4.54
CA ARG A 273 -10.44 21.15 -5.95
C ARG A 273 -10.34 22.50 -6.65
N ALA A 274 -10.75 23.60 -6.00
CA ALA A 274 -11.01 24.89 -6.65
C ALA A 274 -9.81 25.43 -7.47
N PHE A 275 -8.60 25.27 -6.96
CA PHE A 275 -7.42 25.82 -7.63
C PHE A 275 -6.86 24.93 -8.75
N SER A 276 -7.04 23.62 -8.70
CA SER A 276 -6.29 22.72 -9.59
C SER A 276 -7.08 21.58 -10.20
N GLY A 277 -8.32 21.36 -9.79
CA GLY A 277 -9.14 20.23 -10.23
C GLY A 277 -8.73 18.89 -9.63
N ARG A 278 -7.81 18.89 -8.66
CA ARG A 278 -7.37 17.71 -7.90
C ARG A 278 -7.50 18.01 -6.41
N PRO A 279 -7.95 17.07 -5.56
CA PRO A 279 -8.06 17.31 -4.12
C PRO A 279 -6.74 17.81 -3.52
N ALA A 280 -6.77 18.98 -2.88
CA ALA A 280 -5.60 19.58 -2.24
C ALA A 280 -6.01 20.32 -0.96
N ARG A 281 -5.25 20.15 0.13
CA ARG A 281 -5.52 20.82 1.40
C ARG A 281 -4.92 22.22 1.43
N SER A 282 -5.78 23.20 1.63
CA SER A 282 -5.47 24.64 1.71
C SER A 282 -5.95 25.22 3.03
N VAL A 283 -5.31 26.29 3.50
CA VAL A 283 -5.99 27.24 4.39
C VAL A 283 -7.25 27.74 3.68
N GLU A 284 -8.39 27.70 4.35
CA GLU A 284 -9.66 28.14 3.78
C GLU A 284 -9.65 29.66 3.56
N ASN A 285 -9.86 30.09 2.32
CA ASN A 285 -9.90 31.50 1.93
C ASN A 285 -11.16 31.81 1.09
N GLU A 286 -11.35 33.07 0.69
CA GLU A 286 -12.53 33.47 -0.08
C GLU A 286 -12.68 32.69 -1.39
N PHE A 287 -11.57 32.42 -2.10
CA PHE A 287 -11.61 31.64 -3.35
C PHE A 287 -12.14 30.23 -3.11
N VAL A 288 -11.66 29.53 -2.08
CA VAL A 288 -12.17 28.20 -1.71
C VAL A 288 -13.66 28.26 -1.38
N ARG A 289 -14.10 29.19 -0.53
CA ARG A 289 -15.52 29.31 -0.14
C ARG A 289 -16.45 29.54 -1.33
N ARG A 290 -15.99 30.29 -2.34
CA ARG A 290 -16.80 30.65 -3.51
C ARG A 290 -16.78 29.57 -4.60
N TYR A 291 -15.66 28.88 -4.77
CA TYR A 291 -15.40 28.10 -5.98
C TYR A 291 -15.12 26.62 -5.76
N ASP A 292 -15.10 26.13 -4.51
CA ASP A 292 -14.95 24.70 -4.25
C ASP A 292 -16.19 23.90 -4.66
N ASP A 293 -17.38 24.40 -4.32
CA ASP A 293 -18.62 23.79 -4.77
C ASP A 293 -18.68 23.80 -6.31
N GLY A 294 -18.86 22.63 -6.92
CA GLY A 294 -18.83 22.42 -8.37
C GLY A 294 -17.47 22.64 -9.06
N ALA A 295 -16.35 22.63 -8.34
CA ALA A 295 -15.03 22.48 -8.95
C ALA A 295 -14.88 21.04 -9.51
N PRO A 296 -14.59 20.87 -10.82
CA PRO A 296 -14.55 19.56 -11.43
C PRO A 296 -13.27 18.80 -11.07
N THR A 297 -13.32 17.47 -11.14
CA THR A 297 -12.09 16.67 -11.14
C THR A 297 -11.41 16.76 -12.51
N ALA A 298 -10.49 17.70 -12.64
CA ALA A 298 -9.79 17.97 -13.90
C ALA A 298 -8.40 18.59 -13.68
N TYR A 299 -7.41 17.75 -13.39
CA TYR A 299 -6.00 18.14 -13.30
C TYR A 299 -5.16 17.65 -14.49
N PRO A 300 -4.31 18.50 -15.11
CA PRO A 300 -3.94 19.85 -14.69
C PRO A 300 -4.78 20.97 -15.33
N GLU A 301 -5.87 20.67 -16.02
CA GLU A 301 -6.62 21.67 -16.80
C GLU A 301 -7.15 22.82 -15.93
N VAL A 302 -7.72 22.52 -14.77
CA VAL A 302 -8.17 23.55 -13.81
C VAL A 302 -6.98 24.27 -13.19
N HIS A 303 -5.83 23.60 -12.99
CA HIS A 303 -4.62 24.28 -12.52
C HIS A 303 -4.25 25.41 -13.48
N HIS A 304 -4.11 25.11 -14.79
CA HIS A 304 -3.75 26.10 -15.79
C HIS A 304 -4.82 27.18 -15.95
N LEU A 305 -6.11 26.80 -15.84
CA LEU A 305 -7.22 27.74 -15.87
C LEU A 305 -7.12 28.80 -14.76
N THR A 306 -6.69 28.44 -13.55
CA THR A 306 -6.60 29.37 -12.42
C THR A 306 -5.25 30.08 -12.28
N VAL A 307 -4.21 29.70 -13.04
CA VAL A 307 -2.87 30.33 -12.96
C VAL A 307 -2.94 31.86 -13.10
N PRO A 308 -3.63 32.45 -14.09
CA PRO A 308 -3.70 33.91 -14.22
C PRO A 308 -4.30 34.60 -12.99
N LEU A 309 -5.36 34.01 -12.42
CA LEU A 309 -6.02 34.53 -11.21
C LEU A 309 -5.06 34.53 -10.02
N ARG A 310 -4.39 33.40 -9.78
CA ARG A 310 -3.44 33.23 -8.66
C ARG A 310 -2.22 34.12 -8.81
N ARG A 311 -1.72 34.33 -10.05
CA ARG A 311 -0.62 35.26 -10.32
C ARG A 311 -1.02 36.70 -10.04
N ALA A 312 -2.21 37.13 -10.49
CA ALA A 312 -2.72 38.46 -10.19
C ALA A 312 -2.92 38.69 -8.69
N ALA A 313 -3.41 37.68 -7.96
CA ALA A 313 -3.50 37.73 -6.50
C ALA A 313 -2.12 37.86 -5.83
N ALA A 314 -1.16 37.03 -6.22
CA ALA A 314 0.19 37.05 -5.68
C ALA A 314 0.90 38.39 -5.94
N ALA A 315 0.69 39.02 -7.10
CA ALA A 315 1.29 40.31 -7.46
C ALA A 315 0.86 41.48 -6.55
N VAL A 316 -0.26 41.34 -5.83
CA VAL A 316 -0.76 42.33 -4.86
C VAL A 316 -0.80 41.78 -3.44
N ASP A 317 -0.09 40.67 -3.19
CA ASP A 317 -0.01 39.98 -1.90
C ASP A 317 -1.37 39.61 -1.28
N ASP A 318 -2.35 39.27 -2.11
CA ASP A 318 -3.71 38.90 -1.70
C ASP A 318 -3.78 37.42 -1.28
N PRO A 319 -3.94 37.11 0.04
CA PRO A 319 -4.04 35.74 0.53
C PRO A 319 -5.34 35.04 0.11
N ASP A 320 -6.39 35.80 -0.26
CA ASP A 320 -7.70 35.26 -0.62
C ASP A 320 -7.78 34.79 -2.08
N GLY A 321 -6.83 35.21 -2.93
CA GLY A 321 -6.77 34.80 -4.34
C GLY A 321 -5.65 33.82 -4.71
N VAL A 322 -4.75 33.51 -3.78
CA VAL A 322 -3.71 32.48 -3.97
C VAL A 322 -4.20 31.11 -3.49
N ALA A 323 -3.40 30.07 -3.72
CA ALA A 323 -3.63 28.73 -3.19
C ALA A 323 -2.72 28.46 -1.98
N PRO A 324 -3.12 28.83 -0.74
CA PRO A 324 -2.28 28.72 0.44
C PRO A 324 -2.27 27.28 0.98
N TRP A 325 -1.55 26.41 0.28
CA TRP A 325 -1.39 25.00 0.66
C TRP A 325 -0.80 24.86 2.07
N ALA A 326 -1.50 24.17 2.95
CA ALA A 326 -1.06 23.90 4.31
C ALA A 326 -1.81 22.70 4.91
N GLY A 327 -1.09 21.93 5.74
CA GLY A 327 -1.62 20.78 6.46
C GLY A 327 -2.35 21.16 7.74
N THR A 328 -2.90 20.17 8.44
CA THR A 328 -3.57 20.37 9.73
C THR A 328 -2.59 20.78 10.85
N GLY A 329 -1.30 20.48 10.71
CA GLY A 329 -0.22 20.92 11.61
C GLY A 329 0.20 22.39 11.42
N LEU A 330 -0.69 23.24 10.89
CA LEU A 330 -0.41 24.63 10.50
C LEU A 330 0.19 25.47 11.63
N ALA A 331 -0.28 25.28 12.86
CA ALA A 331 0.21 26.00 14.05
C ALA A 331 1.71 25.76 14.34
N GLY A 332 2.30 24.72 13.75
CA GLY A 332 3.73 24.41 13.86
C GLY A 332 4.65 25.26 12.99
N ALA A 333 4.12 25.99 12.01
CA ALA A 333 4.93 26.82 11.11
C ALA A 333 5.50 28.03 11.85
N ARG A 334 6.81 28.25 11.74
CA ARG A 334 7.53 29.33 12.45
C ARG A 334 8.51 30.04 11.53
N GLU A 335 8.74 31.33 11.78
CA GLU A 335 9.75 32.15 11.08
C GLU A 335 11.12 31.96 11.73
N VAL A 336 11.69 30.79 11.52
CA VAL A 336 13.04 30.43 11.97
C VAL A 336 13.77 29.73 10.82
N PRO A 337 15.11 29.71 10.79
CA PRO A 337 15.87 28.93 9.82
C PRO A 337 15.41 27.48 9.76
N ALA A 338 15.42 26.86 8.58
CA ALA A 338 15.00 25.47 8.41
C ALA A 338 15.82 24.52 9.29
N ALA A 339 17.12 24.78 9.45
CA ALA A 339 18.00 24.03 10.35
C ALA A 339 17.54 24.07 11.81
N ALA A 340 16.94 25.19 12.27
CA ALA A 340 16.40 25.30 13.62
C ALA A 340 15.12 24.45 13.80
N VAL A 341 14.31 24.29 12.75
CA VAL A 341 13.15 23.36 12.77
C VAL A 341 13.64 21.92 12.90
N VAL A 342 14.63 21.51 12.10
CA VAL A 342 15.22 20.16 12.17
C VAL A 342 15.85 19.90 13.54
N ALA A 343 16.64 20.84 14.05
CA ALA A 343 17.27 20.73 15.36
C ALA A 343 16.24 20.61 16.49
N ALA A 344 15.13 21.35 16.42
CA ALA A 344 14.08 21.29 17.44
C ALA A 344 13.37 19.92 17.50
N TRP A 345 13.41 19.12 16.42
CA TRP A 345 12.76 17.80 16.37
C TRP A 345 13.74 16.64 16.51
N ARG A 346 15.05 16.92 16.44
CA ARG A 346 16.13 15.94 16.39
C ARG A 346 16.05 14.90 17.50
N ASP A 347 16.07 15.34 18.76
CA ASP A 347 16.21 14.44 19.90
C ASP A 347 15.02 13.47 20.00
N GLU A 348 13.80 13.97 19.85
CA GLU A 348 12.58 13.14 19.89
C GLU A 348 12.51 12.16 18.72
N LEU A 349 12.87 12.61 17.52
CA LEU A 349 12.86 11.77 16.32
C LEU A 349 13.93 10.67 16.35
N VAL A 350 15.15 11.01 16.78
CA VAL A 350 16.23 10.05 16.95
C VAL A 350 15.89 9.06 18.07
N ALA A 351 15.41 9.53 19.22
CA ALA A 351 15.00 8.65 20.31
C ALA A 351 13.86 7.70 19.89
N ALA A 352 12.86 8.17 19.14
CA ALA A 352 11.78 7.32 18.62
C ALA A 352 12.30 6.27 17.64
N ARG A 353 13.21 6.64 16.73
CA ARG A 353 13.85 5.70 15.80
C ARG A 353 14.66 4.66 16.55
N ASP A 354 15.53 5.09 17.45
CA ASP A 354 16.44 4.22 18.19
C ASP A 354 15.66 3.27 19.11
N ALA A 355 14.60 3.76 19.77
CA ALA A 355 13.69 2.93 20.55
C ALA A 355 12.98 1.88 19.69
N ARG A 356 12.53 2.22 18.48
CA ARG A 356 11.94 1.27 17.52
C ARG A 356 12.97 0.23 17.05
N THR A 357 14.20 0.64 16.78
CA THR A 357 15.27 -0.29 16.39
C THR A 357 15.66 -1.20 17.56
N ALA A 358 15.74 -0.66 18.78
CA ALA A 358 16.14 -1.37 20.00
C ALA A 358 15.06 -2.30 20.55
N ALA A 359 13.79 -1.95 20.39
CA ALA A 359 12.66 -2.85 20.67
C ALA A 359 12.71 -4.12 19.78
N GLY A 360 13.63 -4.16 18.81
CA GLY A 360 13.47 -4.99 17.63
C GLY A 360 12.16 -4.63 16.95
N ARG A 361 11.77 -5.40 15.94
CA ARG A 361 10.33 -5.45 15.68
C ARG A 361 9.68 -5.93 16.98
N PRO A 362 8.67 -5.24 17.57
CA PRO A 362 7.69 -6.01 18.34
C PRO A 362 7.30 -7.16 17.42
N ALA A 363 7.29 -8.41 17.92
CA ALA A 363 6.87 -9.55 17.14
C ALA A 363 5.56 -9.16 16.46
N SER A 364 5.65 -8.81 15.19
CA SER A 364 4.53 -8.23 14.49
C SER A 364 3.64 -9.41 14.22
N GLY A 365 2.50 -9.46 14.91
CA GLY A 365 1.31 -10.16 14.44
C GLY A 365 0.79 -9.52 13.15
N GLY A 366 1.62 -9.50 12.11
CA GLY A 366 1.43 -8.73 10.89
C GLY A 366 2.74 -8.43 10.15
N GLY A 367 3.70 -9.36 10.15
CA GLY A 367 4.67 -9.40 9.08
C GLY A 367 4.04 -10.14 7.91
N GLY A 368 4.34 -9.73 6.68
CA GLY A 368 4.49 -10.71 5.61
C GLY A 368 5.53 -11.72 6.08
N THR A 369 5.09 -12.74 6.82
CA THR A 369 5.89 -13.93 7.06
C THR A 369 6.13 -14.47 5.67
N VAL A 370 7.39 -14.80 5.36
CA VAL A 370 7.62 -15.84 4.35
C VAL A 370 6.64 -16.95 4.73
N PRO A 371 5.68 -17.29 3.86
CA PRO A 371 4.64 -18.23 4.24
C PRO A 371 5.31 -19.46 4.86
N SER A 372 4.93 -19.76 6.09
CA SER A 372 5.50 -20.86 6.88
C SER A 372 4.39 -21.83 7.25
N ALA A 373 4.72 -23.01 7.77
CA ALA A 373 3.68 -23.93 8.20
C ALA A 373 2.82 -23.36 9.34
N GLU A 374 3.44 -22.58 10.24
CA GLU A 374 2.74 -21.93 11.35
C GLU A 374 1.98 -20.66 10.93
N GLY A 375 2.47 -19.93 9.93
CA GLY A 375 1.91 -18.62 9.56
C GLY A 375 1.88 -17.64 10.75
N THR A 376 0.81 -16.86 10.87
CA THR A 376 0.62 -15.84 11.93
C THR A 376 -0.26 -16.30 13.09
N LEU A 377 -0.63 -17.59 13.12
CA LEU A 377 -1.60 -18.13 14.07
C LEU A 377 -0.98 -18.42 15.44
N ASP A 378 -1.79 -18.21 16.49
CA ASP A 378 -1.45 -18.60 17.86
C ASP A 378 -1.76 -20.09 18.07
N TRP A 379 -0.77 -20.93 17.79
CA TRP A 379 -0.86 -22.39 17.92
C TRP A 379 -0.74 -22.83 19.37
N GLN A 380 -1.78 -23.50 19.86
CA GLN A 380 -1.87 -24.03 21.21
C GLN A 380 -1.93 -25.57 21.16
N PRO A 381 -1.45 -26.32 22.16
CA PRO A 381 -1.60 -27.77 22.19
C PRO A 381 -3.08 -28.19 22.01
N ALA A 382 -3.38 -29.03 21.03
CA ALA A 382 -4.76 -29.34 20.66
C ALA A 382 -5.54 -30.02 21.80
N GLY A 383 -4.85 -30.82 22.62
CA GLY A 383 -5.42 -31.47 23.80
C GLY A 383 -5.91 -30.49 24.88
N GLU A 384 -5.37 -29.27 24.92
CA GLU A 384 -5.80 -28.21 25.84
C GLU A 384 -6.90 -27.32 25.25
N ARG A 385 -7.23 -27.52 23.97
CA ARG A 385 -8.15 -26.70 23.17
C ARG A 385 -9.21 -27.52 22.45
N THR A 386 -9.63 -28.62 23.05
CA THR A 386 -10.65 -29.54 22.48
C THR A 386 -11.96 -28.84 22.13
N ALA A 387 -12.31 -27.75 22.82
CA ALA A 387 -13.51 -26.94 22.55
C ALA A 387 -13.50 -26.24 21.16
N TRP A 388 -12.34 -26.12 20.50
CA TRP A 388 -12.22 -25.53 19.16
C TRP A 388 -12.47 -26.55 18.03
N LEU A 389 -12.40 -27.84 18.36
CA LEU A 389 -12.41 -28.94 17.42
C LEU A 389 -13.81 -29.55 17.30
N ALA A 390 -14.08 -30.22 16.18
CA ALA A 390 -15.30 -31.04 16.11
C ALA A 390 -15.18 -32.22 17.10
N PRO A 391 -16.29 -32.69 17.71
CA PRO A 391 -16.22 -33.75 18.71
C PRO A 391 -15.46 -35.02 18.27
N PRO A 392 -15.60 -35.51 17.02
CA PRO A 392 -14.83 -36.68 16.55
C PRO A 392 -13.33 -36.41 16.43
N VAL A 393 -12.94 -35.17 16.09
CA VAL A 393 -11.52 -34.76 16.03
C VAL A 393 -10.93 -34.71 17.44
N ALA A 394 -11.65 -34.09 18.39
CA ALA A 394 -11.23 -34.02 19.79
C ALA A 394 -11.05 -35.41 20.42
N ALA A 395 -11.94 -36.35 20.10
CA ALA A 395 -11.86 -37.73 20.58
C ALA A 395 -10.66 -38.51 20.00
N ALA A 396 -10.13 -38.09 18.85
CA ALA A 396 -9.07 -38.78 18.11
C ALA A 396 -7.68 -38.16 18.27
N LEU A 397 -7.50 -37.13 19.13
CA LEU A 397 -6.22 -36.43 19.31
C LEU A 397 -5.07 -37.33 19.79
N SER A 398 -5.36 -38.46 20.45
CA SER A 398 -4.33 -39.43 20.84
C SER A 398 -3.62 -40.08 19.65
N LEU A 399 -4.21 -40.03 18.45
CA LEU A 399 -3.60 -40.50 17.20
C LEU A 399 -2.59 -39.50 16.62
N VAL A 400 -2.63 -38.24 17.06
CA VAL A 400 -1.81 -37.12 16.58
C VAL A 400 -1.28 -36.32 17.78
N PRO A 401 -0.45 -36.93 18.64
CA PRO A 401 -0.02 -36.31 19.90
C PRO A 401 0.76 -35.00 19.73
N GLY A 402 1.35 -34.76 18.55
CA GLY A 402 2.02 -33.50 18.20
C GLY A 402 1.08 -32.37 17.76
N ALA A 403 -0.22 -32.64 17.62
CA ALA A 403 -1.16 -31.69 17.05
C ALA A 403 -1.32 -30.42 17.90
N ARG A 404 -1.23 -29.28 17.23
CA ARG A 404 -1.58 -27.96 17.76
C ARG A 404 -2.85 -27.46 17.07
N ALA A 405 -3.64 -26.64 17.76
CA ALA A 405 -4.84 -26.02 17.24
C ALA A 405 -4.74 -24.50 17.33
N ALA A 406 -5.35 -23.80 16.37
CA ALA A 406 -5.49 -22.36 16.38
C ALA A 406 -6.89 -21.97 15.91
N GLN A 407 -7.46 -20.91 16.50
CA GLN A 407 -8.72 -20.33 16.03
C GLN A 407 -8.50 -19.47 14.79
N ILE A 408 -9.50 -19.46 13.91
CA ILE A 408 -9.53 -18.66 12.69
C ILE A 408 -10.90 -18.01 12.54
N ASP A 409 -10.94 -16.90 11.81
CA ASP A 409 -12.18 -16.36 11.25
C ASP A 409 -12.82 -17.41 10.32
N ALA A 410 -14.06 -17.83 10.66
CA ALA A 410 -14.81 -18.83 9.93
C ALA A 410 -15.17 -18.42 8.48
N THR A 411 -15.11 -17.12 8.16
CA THR A 411 -15.29 -16.59 6.80
C THR A 411 -14.06 -16.84 5.92
N LEU A 412 -12.88 -17.00 6.53
CA LEU A 412 -11.60 -17.22 5.86
C LEU A 412 -11.16 -18.70 5.87
N ALA A 413 -12.09 -19.63 6.13
CA ALA A 413 -11.76 -21.05 6.28
C ALA A 413 -11.38 -21.77 4.98
N ASP A 414 -11.68 -21.19 3.81
CA ASP A 414 -11.23 -21.70 2.51
C ASP A 414 -9.70 -21.65 2.41
N THR A 415 -9.08 -22.69 1.86
CA THR A 415 -7.63 -22.86 1.92
C THR A 415 -6.85 -21.70 1.29
N ALA A 416 -7.32 -21.12 0.19
CA ALA A 416 -6.61 -20.01 -0.45
C ALA A 416 -6.71 -18.72 0.40
N ALA A 417 -7.94 -18.36 0.79
CA ALA A 417 -8.19 -17.21 1.66
C ALA A 417 -7.51 -17.37 3.03
N PHE A 418 -7.45 -18.59 3.55
CA PHE A 418 -6.76 -18.95 4.79
C PHE A 418 -5.26 -18.74 4.67
N CYS A 419 -4.62 -19.35 3.66
CA CYS A 419 -3.16 -19.24 3.47
C CYS A 419 -2.75 -17.78 3.29
N GLU A 420 -3.53 -17.00 2.53
CA GLU A 420 -3.31 -15.58 2.34
C GLU A 420 -3.50 -14.78 3.64
N ALA A 421 -4.63 -14.95 4.33
CA ALA A 421 -4.96 -14.15 5.51
C ALA A 421 -4.07 -14.44 6.72
N TYR A 422 -3.65 -15.69 6.89
CA TYR A 422 -2.83 -16.12 8.03
C TYR A 422 -1.37 -16.40 7.64
N ALA A 423 -0.99 -16.06 6.40
CA ALA A 423 0.35 -16.24 5.85
C ALA A 423 0.95 -17.66 6.11
N VAL A 424 0.09 -18.67 5.98
CA VAL A 424 0.48 -20.08 5.97
C VAL A 424 0.95 -20.44 4.57
N ALA A 425 2.08 -21.14 4.45
CA ALA A 425 2.58 -21.59 3.15
C ALA A 425 1.58 -22.52 2.47
N PRO A 426 1.19 -22.28 1.21
CA PRO A 426 0.39 -23.23 0.45
C PRO A 426 1.03 -24.63 0.39
N GLU A 427 2.36 -24.71 0.38
CA GLU A 427 3.16 -25.94 0.41
C GLU A 427 3.09 -26.65 1.77
N ALA A 428 2.68 -25.94 2.82
CA ALA A 428 2.51 -26.45 4.18
C ALA A 428 1.04 -26.52 4.62
N SER A 429 0.09 -26.41 3.68
CA SER A 429 -1.33 -26.61 3.93
C SER A 429 -1.83 -27.77 3.08
N ALA A 430 -2.57 -28.71 3.68
CA ALA A 430 -3.13 -29.86 2.95
C ALA A 430 -4.67 -29.85 2.96
N ASN A 431 -5.24 -30.11 1.79
CA ASN A 431 -6.67 -30.28 1.62
C ASN A 431 -7.07 -31.73 1.92
N CYS A 432 -8.09 -31.91 2.74
CA CYS A 432 -8.80 -33.18 2.90
C CYS A 432 -10.07 -33.15 2.05
N VAL A 433 -10.13 -33.98 1.02
CA VAL A 433 -11.36 -34.17 0.22
C VAL A 433 -11.87 -35.59 0.40
N VAL A 434 -13.19 -35.74 0.50
CA VAL A 434 -13.81 -37.07 0.61
C VAL A 434 -14.35 -37.48 -0.76
N VAL A 435 -13.97 -38.69 -1.17
CA VAL A 435 -14.44 -39.30 -2.42
C VAL A 435 -15.34 -40.49 -2.11
N GLU A 436 -16.28 -40.76 -3.01
CA GLU A 436 -17.13 -41.92 -2.97
C GLU A 436 -16.88 -42.78 -4.22
N GLY A 437 -16.36 -43.99 -3.99
CA GLY A 437 -16.11 -45.00 -5.01
C GLY A 437 -17.21 -46.07 -4.99
N ARG A 438 -17.63 -46.55 -6.17
CA ARG A 438 -18.63 -47.61 -6.30
C ARG A 438 -18.15 -48.77 -7.14
N ARG A 439 -18.41 -49.99 -6.66
CA ARG A 439 -18.20 -51.25 -7.40
C ARG A 439 -19.41 -52.16 -7.17
N GLY A 440 -20.31 -52.23 -8.15
CA GLY A 440 -21.59 -52.89 -7.96
C GLY A 440 -22.46 -52.09 -6.99
N GLU A 441 -22.98 -52.75 -5.95
CA GLU A 441 -23.76 -52.13 -4.87
C GLU A 441 -22.89 -51.62 -3.72
N GLU A 442 -21.61 -51.98 -3.68
CA GLU A 442 -20.69 -51.55 -2.63
C GLU A 442 -20.22 -50.10 -2.85
N VAL A 443 -20.28 -49.32 -1.78
CA VAL A 443 -19.86 -47.92 -1.72
C VAL A 443 -18.70 -47.80 -0.73
N THR A 444 -17.56 -47.37 -1.23
CA THR A 444 -16.37 -47.08 -0.41
C THR A 444 -16.18 -45.57 -0.34
N ARG A 445 -16.04 -45.03 0.87
CA ARG A 445 -15.67 -43.63 1.09
C ARG A 445 -14.25 -43.55 1.61
N ALA A 446 -13.47 -42.65 1.05
CA ALA A 446 -12.08 -42.44 1.43
C ALA A 446 -11.80 -40.94 1.55
N ALA A 447 -10.96 -40.58 2.50
CA ALA A 447 -10.35 -39.26 2.55
C ALA A 447 -9.08 -39.24 1.71
N VAL A 448 -8.86 -38.15 1.01
CA VAL A 448 -7.72 -37.94 0.14
C VAL A 448 -7.03 -36.65 0.56
N MET A 449 -5.75 -36.77 0.90
CA MET A 449 -4.90 -35.66 1.34
C MET A 449 -3.92 -35.27 0.24
N VAL A 450 -3.97 -34.02 -0.20
CA VAL A 450 -3.01 -33.40 -1.13
C VAL A 450 -2.65 -32.00 -0.65
N LEU A 451 -1.46 -31.50 -0.99
CA LEU A 451 -1.06 -30.13 -0.67
C LEU A 451 -1.97 -29.11 -1.36
N ALA A 452 -2.03 -27.88 -0.84
CA ALA A 452 -2.86 -26.82 -1.39
C ALA A 452 -2.40 -26.35 -2.78
N THR A 453 -1.13 -26.58 -3.10
CA THR A 453 -0.52 -26.35 -4.42
C THR A 453 -0.99 -27.34 -5.48
N ASP A 454 -1.58 -28.46 -5.07
CA ASP A 454 -1.92 -29.59 -5.95
C ASP A 454 -3.43 -29.85 -6.01
N ARG A 455 -3.81 -30.72 -6.94
CA ARG A 455 -5.15 -31.32 -7.01
C ARG A 455 -5.06 -32.84 -6.99
N ALA A 456 -6.03 -33.48 -6.36
CA ALA A 456 -6.10 -34.95 -6.32
C ALA A 456 -6.47 -35.53 -7.70
N ASP A 457 -5.70 -36.52 -8.17
CA ASP A 457 -6.02 -37.36 -9.32
C ASP A 457 -7.07 -38.41 -8.95
N VAL A 458 -8.28 -37.92 -8.69
CA VAL A 458 -9.41 -38.74 -8.24
C VAL A 458 -9.76 -39.81 -9.29
N ASN A 459 -9.79 -39.42 -10.57
CA ASN A 459 -10.30 -40.27 -11.64
C ASN A 459 -9.34 -41.36 -12.11
N LYS A 460 -8.02 -41.23 -11.85
CA LYS A 460 -7.04 -42.25 -12.21
C LYS A 460 -6.40 -42.88 -10.97
N ALA A 461 -5.60 -42.13 -10.22
CA ALA A 461 -4.80 -42.67 -9.12
C ALA A 461 -5.69 -43.20 -7.99
N VAL A 462 -6.59 -42.37 -7.46
CA VAL A 462 -7.49 -42.74 -6.37
C VAL A 462 -8.45 -43.85 -6.80
N ARG A 463 -9.09 -43.71 -7.97
CA ARG A 463 -10.00 -44.74 -8.52
C ARG A 463 -9.33 -46.10 -8.64
N ARG A 464 -8.09 -46.13 -9.16
CA ARG A 464 -7.32 -47.36 -9.34
C ARG A 464 -6.98 -47.98 -7.99
N HIS A 465 -6.53 -47.16 -7.04
CA HIS A 465 -6.15 -47.65 -5.72
C HIS A 465 -7.32 -48.26 -4.96
N LEU A 466 -8.48 -47.59 -4.96
CA LEU A 466 -9.70 -48.11 -4.33
C LEU A 466 -10.31 -49.30 -5.09
N GLY A 467 -9.83 -49.62 -6.31
CA GLY A 467 -10.35 -50.74 -7.10
C GLY A 467 -11.82 -50.59 -7.52
N VAL A 468 -12.31 -49.35 -7.63
CA VAL A 468 -13.73 -49.03 -7.90
C VAL A 468 -13.99 -48.75 -9.38
N ARG A 469 -15.22 -48.99 -9.83
CA ARG A 469 -15.62 -48.81 -11.24
C ARG A 469 -16.00 -47.36 -11.54
N LYS A 470 -16.65 -46.68 -10.59
CA LYS A 470 -17.01 -45.26 -10.66
C LYS A 470 -16.49 -44.57 -9.41
N ILE A 471 -16.09 -43.30 -9.53
CA ILE A 471 -15.68 -42.48 -8.41
C ILE A 471 -16.20 -41.06 -8.61
N SER A 472 -16.58 -40.39 -7.54
CA SER A 472 -16.93 -38.98 -7.51
C SER A 472 -16.50 -38.36 -6.19
N PHE A 473 -16.52 -37.03 -6.09
CA PHE A 473 -16.53 -36.39 -4.78
C PHE A 473 -17.80 -36.79 -4.04
N ALA A 474 -17.69 -36.99 -2.72
CA ALA A 474 -18.84 -37.34 -1.89
C ALA A 474 -19.76 -36.12 -1.71
N ASP A 475 -21.06 -36.38 -1.54
CA ASP A 475 -22.04 -35.33 -1.25
C ASP A 475 -21.75 -34.68 0.11
N GLN A 476 -21.80 -33.35 0.15
CA GLN A 476 -21.37 -32.59 1.31
C GLN A 476 -22.24 -32.87 2.54
N GLY A 477 -23.57 -32.85 2.41
CA GLY A 477 -24.48 -33.09 3.54
C GLY A 477 -24.31 -34.50 4.11
N THR A 478 -24.04 -35.47 3.24
CA THR A 478 -23.72 -36.84 3.64
C THR A 478 -22.40 -36.91 4.42
N VAL A 479 -21.36 -36.23 3.96
CA VAL A 479 -20.05 -36.20 4.66
C VAL A 479 -20.17 -35.54 6.03
N GLU A 480 -20.86 -34.41 6.14
CA GLU A 480 -21.05 -33.72 7.43
C GLU A 480 -21.82 -34.58 8.42
N SER A 481 -22.89 -35.24 7.96
CA SER A 481 -23.69 -36.16 8.77
C SER A 481 -22.88 -37.36 9.29
N LEU A 482 -22.07 -37.98 8.42
CA LEU A 482 -21.30 -39.18 8.78
C LEU A 482 -20.04 -38.87 9.60
N THR A 483 -19.41 -37.72 9.38
CA THR A 483 -18.14 -37.35 10.04
C THR A 483 -18.34 -36.46 11.26
N GLY A 484 -19.51 -35.82 11.41
CA GLY A 484 -19.72 -34.78 12.41
C GLY A 484 -18.90 -33.51 12.21
N MET A 485 -18.26 -33.36 11.04
CA MET A 485 -17.42 -32.21 10.68
C MET A 485 -18.16 -31.26 9.73
N GLN A 486 -17.70 -30.01 9.64
CA GLN A 486 -18.29 -28.97 8.78
C GLN A 486 -17.52 -28.80 7.45
N ARG A 487 -18.22 -28.37 6.39
CA ARG A 487 -17.59 -27.95 5.13
C ARG A 487 -16.45 -26.95 5.33
N GLY A 488 -15.28 -27.27 4.77
CA GLY A 488 -14.06 -26.46 4.91
C GLY A 488 -13.25 -26.73 6.19
N GLY A 489 -13.79 -27.56 7.09
CA GLY A 489 -13.11 -28.07 8.28
C GLY A 489 -12.79 -29.57 8.24
N ILE A 490 -13.29 -30.31 7.25
CA ILE A 490 -13.08 -31.76 7.13
C ILE A 490 -11.57 -32.09 7.17
N THR A 491 -11.22 -33.14 7.92
CA THR A 491 -9.84 -33.54 8.23
C THR A 491 -9.77 -35.06 8.37
N PRO A 492 -8.61 -35.71 8.17
CA PRO A 492 -8.51 -37.16 8.30
C PRO A 492 -8.50 -37.63 9.76
N VAL A 493 -8.32 -36.72 10.73
CA VAL A 493 -8.33 -37.04 12.17
C VAL A 493 -9.77 -37.20 12.65
N GLY A 494 -10.12 -38.38 13.17
CA GLY A 494 -11.46 -38.65 13.69
C GLY A 494 -12.51 -39.01 12.63
N LEU A 495 -12.07 -39.50 11.46
CA LEU A 495 -12.98 -40.07 10.46
C LEU A 495 -13.63 -41.38 10.96
N PRO A 496 -14.79 -41.76 10.39
CA PRO A 496 -15.44 -43.04 10.71
C PRO A 496 -14.53 -44.24 10.46
N GLU A 497 -14.67 -45.25 11.33
CA GLU A 497 -13.91 -46.49 11.21
C GLU A 497 -14.12 -47.16 9.84
N GLY A 498 -13.04 -47.66 9.25
CA GLY A 498 -13.05 -48.35 7.96
C GLY A 498 -12.96 -47.43 6.73
N TRP A 499 -12.92 -46.11 6.88
CA TRP A 499 -12.62 -45.20 5.77
C TRP A 499 -11.11 -45.17 5.51
N PRO A 500 -10.63 -45.49 4.28
CA PRO A 500 -9.24 -45.32 3.94
C PRO A 500 -8.82 -43.84 3.97
N VAL A 501 -7.59 -43.57 4.42
CA VAL A 501 -6.97 -42.25 4.37
C VAL A 501 -5.83 -42.30 3.36
N LEU A 502 -6.05 -41.79 2.16
CA LEU A 502 -5.06 -41.79 1.10
C LEU A 502 -4.24 -40.50 1.19
N VAL A 503 -2.95 -40.63 1.48
CA VAL A 503 -2.05 -39.48 1.71
C VAL A 503 -1.06 -39.38 0.56
N ASP A 504 -0.99 -38.21 -0.08
CA ASP A 504 0.03 -37.97 -1.10
C ASP A 504 1.44 -37.98 -0.51
N ARG A 505 2.44 -38.45 -1.26
CA ARG A 505 3.84 -38.47 -0.81
C ARG A 505 4.35 -37.10 -0.39
N ALA A 506 3.93 -36.04 -1.08
CA ALA A 506 4.34 -34.68 -0.75
C ALA A 506 3.78 -34.28 0.63
N VAL A 507 2.52 -34.62 0.94
CA VAL A 507 1.93 -34.37 2.26
C VAL A 507 2.66 -35.16 3.34
N ALA A 508 2.93 -36.44 3.12
CA ALA A 508 3.61 -37.30 4.10
C ALA A 508 5.05 -36.85 4.41
N SER A 509 5.69 -36.08 3.52
CA SER A 509 7.09 -35.63 3.65
C SER A 509 7.25 -34.13 3.89
N ALA A 510 6.15 -33.38 4.01
CA ALA A 510 6.17 -31.93 4.14
C ALA A 510 6.64 -31.41 5.51
N GLY A 511 6.81 -32.29 6.52
CA GLY A 511 7.06 -31.88 7.89
C GLY A 511 5.78 -31.27 8.49
N PRO A 512 5.82 -30.09 9.14
CA PRO A 512 4.62 -29.46 9.67
C PRO A 512 3.60 -29.09 8.57
N VAL A 513 2.35 -29.53 8.72
CA VAL A 513 1.25 -29.33 7.77
C VAL A 513 -0.02 -28.87 8.48
N VAL A 514 -0.67 -27.85 7.91
CA VAL A 514 -1.98 -27.36 8.36
C VAL A 514 -3.12 -28.11 7.68
N VAL A 515 -4.10 -28.55 8.47
CA VAL A 515 -5.33 -29.20 8.02
C VAL A 515 -6.56 -28.65 8.76
N GLY A 516 -7.76 -29.08 8.36
CA GLY A 516 -9.00 -28.72 9.06
C GLY A 516 -9.07 -29.26 10.51
N ALA A 517 -9.84 -28.59 11.36
CA ALA A 517 -10.09 -29.00 12.75
C ALA A 517 -11.47 -29.66 12.96
N GLY A 518 -12.15 -30.03 11.87
CA GLY A 518 -13.54 -30.48 11.85
C GLY A 518 -14.58 -29.35 11.95
N THR A 519 -14.16 -28.13 12.29
CA THR A 519 -15.00 -26.92 12.33
C THR A 519 -14.49 -25.89 11.33
N ARG A 520 -15.30 -24.85 11.05
CA ARG A 520 -14.86 -23.71 10.23
C ARG A 520 -14.01 -22.68 11.00
N GLY A 521 -14.12 -22.65 12.33
CA GLY A 521 -13.50 -21.63 13.17
C GLY A 521 -12.13 -22.00 13.73
N ALA A 522 -11.55 -23.13 13.31
CA ALA A 522 -10.23 -23.57 13.76
C ALA A 522 -9.50 -24.42 12.70
N LYS A 523 -8.18 -24.52 12.85
CA LYS A 523 -7.29 -25.40 12.07
C LYS A 523 -6.40 -26.21 13.01
N LEU A 524 -5.84 -27.30 12.49
CA LEU A 524 -4.83 -28.12 13.15
C LEU A 524 -3.49 -27.99 12.42
N LEU A 525 -2.40 -27.98 13.18
CA LEU A 525 -1.03 -28.08 12.69
C LEU A 525 -0.40 -29.33 13.31
N LEU A 526 0.06 -30.24 12.46
CA LEU A 526 0.71 -31.50 12.86
C LEU A 526 1.75 -31.93 11.83
N ASP A 527 2.57 -32.93 12.14
CA ASP A 527 3.56 -33.42 11.19
C ASP A 527 2.90 -34.32 10.11
N GLY A 528 3.32 -34.19 8.85
CA GLY A 528 2.87 -35.04 7.74
C GLY A 528 3.10 -36.53 8.00
N ALA A 529 4.12 -36.89 8.77
CA ALA A 529 4.37 -38.25 9.22
C ALA A 529 3.26 -38.77 10.15
N GLU A 530 2.66 -37.91 10.98
CA GLU A 530 1.52 -38.28 11.83
C GLU A 530 0.27 -38.55 10.98
N LEU A 531 0.03 -37.77 9.91
CA LEU A 531 -1.04 -38.04 8.94
C LEU A 531 -0.84 -39.38 8.24
N ALA A 532 0.40 -39.70 7.86
CA ALA A 532 0.76 -40.97 7.23
C ALA A 532 0.67 -42.17 8.19
N ALA A 533 0.69 -41.93 9.50
CA ALA A 533 0.59 -42.95 10.54
C ALA A 533 -0.85 -43.17 11.06
N LEU A 534 -1.83 -42.40 10.58
CA LEU A 534 -3.22 -42.58 10.98
C LEU A 534 -3.74 -44.00 10.67
N PRO A 535 -4.66 -44.55 11.47
CA PRO A 535 -5.28 -45.83 11.16
C PRO A 535 -5.92 -45.83 9.78
N GLY A 536 -5.54 -46.79 8.93
CA GLY A 536 -6.02 -46.87 7.55
C GLY A 536 -5.34 -45.89 6.57
N ALA A 537 -4.29 -45.20 6.98
CA ALA A 537 -3.50 -44.35 6.10
C ALA A 537 -2.64 -45.15 5.12
N VAL A 538 -2.64 -44.72 3.86
CA VAL A 538 -1.81 -45.30 2.79
C VAL A 538 -1.16 -44.16 2.01
N VAL A 539 0.18 -44.17 1.97
CA VAL A 539 0.97 -43.16 1.24
C VAL A 539 1.19 -43.59 -0.20
N ILE A 540 0.66 -42.82 -1.16
CA ILE A 540 0.72 -43.10 -2.61
C ILE A 540 0.80 -41.80 -3.41
N ASP A 541 1.20 -41.88 -4.68
CA ASP A 541 1.26 -40.72 -5.58
C ASP A 541 -0.16 -40.37 -6.07
N LEU A 542 -0.72 -39.27 -5.57
CA LEU A 542 -2.11 -38.86 -5.76
C LEU A 542 -2.25 -37.47 -6.38
N ALA A 543 -1.22 -36.65 -6.34
CA ALA A 543 -1.26 -35.25 -6.76
C ALA A 543 -1.00 -35.04 -8.26
N LEU A 544 -1.67 -34.04 -8.83
CA LEU A 544 -1.32 -33.39 -10.09
C LEU A 544 -1.07 -31.89 -9.81
N PRO A 545 -0.07 -31.27 -10.47
CA PRO A 545 0.14 -29.83 -10.33
C PRO A 545 -1.11 -29.03 -10.72
N ARG A 546 -1.41 -27.95 -10.00
CA ARG A 546 -2.38 -26.95 -10.45
C ARG A 546 -1.73 -26.12 -11.56
N GLY A 547 -2.24 -26.21 -12.78
CA GLY A 547 -1.75 -25.39 -13.89
C GLY A 547 -2.22 -23.93 -13.75
N ASP A 548 -1.39 -22.97 -14.19
CA ASP A 548 -1.79 -21.57 -14.36
C ASP A 548 -3.08 -21.49 -15.18
N ALA A 549 -4.07 -20.76 -14.70
CA ALA A 549 -5.33 -20.57 -15.41
C ALA A 549 -5.13 -19.70 -16.66
N GLN A 550 -4.61 -20.29 -17.72
CA GLN A 550 -4.81 -19.81 -19.08
C GLN A 550 -6.23 -20.19 -19.50
N GLY A 551 -7.02 -19.17 -19.82
CA GLY A 551 -8.32 -19.34 -20.46
C GLY A 551 -8.16 -20.14 -21.75
N GLY A 552 -8.79 -21.32 -21.77
CA GLY A 552 -8.99 -22.13 -22.95
C GLY A 552 -10.46 -22.54 -22.99
N ASP A 553 -11.22 -21.90 -23.88
CA ASP A 553 -12.36 -22.51 -24.54
C ASP A 553 -11.88 -23.83 -25.13
N ASP A 554 -12.42 -24.95 -24.65
CA ASP A 554 -12.50 -26.17 -25.43
C ASP A 554 -13.86 -26.83 -25.16
N ARG A 555 -14.82 -26.39 -25.96
CA ARG A 555 -15.90 -27.24 -26.47
C ARG A 555 -15.36 -28.64 -26.79
N HIS A 556 -15.97 -29.67 -26.23
CA HIS A 556 -16.54 -30.84 -26.92
C HIS A 556 -17.44 -31.63 -25.97
#